data_AF-A0A0P7USX7-F1
#
_entry.id   AF-A0A0P7USX7-F1
#
_cell.length_a   1.000
_cell.length_b   1.000
_cell.length_c   1.000
_cell.angle_alpha   90.00
_cell.angle_beta   90.00
_cell.angle_gamma   90.00
#
_symmetry.space_group_name_H-M   'P 1'
#
loop_
_entity.id
_entity.type
_entity.pdbx_description
1 polymer ?
#
loop_
_entity_poly.entity_id
_entity_poly.type
_entity_poly.pdbx_seq_one_letter_code
_entity_poly.pdbx_strand_id
1 'polypeptide(L)'
;MCVGNRHGLLVPNNTTDQELQHIRNSLPDSVRIQRVEERLSALGNVIACNDYVALVHPDLDRETEEILADNLKVEVFRQTVAGQVLVGSYCTFSNQGGLVHPKTSIEDQDELSSLLQVPLVAGTVNRGSEVIAAGLVVNDWCAFCGLDTTSTELSVIESVFRLSEAQPSAIATTMRDSLIDSLT
;
A
#
# COMPACT_ATOMS: atom_id res chain seq x y z
N MET A 1 -0.09 6.64 -10.34
CA MET A 1 0.03 6.19 -11.75
C MET A 1 0.29 4.69 -11.83
N CYS A 2 1.28 4.18 -11.09
CA CYS A 2 1.62 2.76 -11.03
C CYS A 2 1.06 2.12 -9.75
N VAL A 3 1.09 0.79 -9.68
CA VAL A 3 0.79 0.01 -8.47
C VAL A 3 1.70 -1.20 -8.41
N GLY A 4 2.12 -1.63 -7.22
CA GLY A 4 3.02 -2.75 -7.06
C GLY A 4 3.17 -3.19 -5.62
N ASN A 5 3.71 -4.38 -5.45
CA ASN A 5 4.06 -4.98 -4.17
C ASN A 5 5.49 -5.55 -4.27
N ARG A 6 5.92 -6.39 -3.32
CA ARG A 6 7.29 -6.94 -3.36
C ARG A 6 7.56 -7.87 -4.56
N HIS A 7 6.52 -8.36 -5.23
CA HIS A 7 6.60 -9.36 -6.31
C HIS A 7 6.57 -8.74 -7.71
N GLY A 8 5.88 -7.62 -7.89
CA GLY A 8 5.71 -7.02 -9.20
C GLY A 8 5.35 -5.55 -9.17
N LEU A 9 5.50 -4.92 -10.34
CA LEU A 9 5.14 -3.54 -10.60
C LEU A 9 4.32 -3.46 -11.89
N LEU A 10 3.12 -2.90 -11.79
CA LEU A 10 2.28 -2.58 -12.94
C LEU A 10 2.45 -1.10 -13.30
N VAL A 11 2.75 -0.88 -14.56
CA VAL A 11 2.90 0.46 -15.13
C VAL A 11 1.87 0.69 -16.24
N PRO A 12 1.38 1.92 -16.41
CA PRO A 12 0.41 2.24 -17.45
C PRO A 12 1.01 2.11 -18.87
N ASN A 13 0.16 1.90 -19.87
CA ASN A 13 0.58 1.75 -21.27
C ASN A 13 1.29 2.99 -21.87
N ASN A 14 1.11 4.17 -21.28
CA ASN A 14 1.80 5.40 -21.70
C ASN A 14 3.26 5.49 -21.20
N THR A 15 3.74 4.50 -20.43
CA THR A 15 5.13 4.44 -19.97
C THR A 15 6.07 4.19 -21.15
N THR A 16 7.02 5.08 -21.40
CA THR A 16 7.98 4.97 -22.51
C THR A 16 8.94 3.79 -22.33
N ASP A 17 9.59 3.35 -23.42
CA ASP A 17 10.59 2.28 -23.34
C ASP A 17 11.83 2.69 -22.54
N GLN A 18 12.18 3.98 -22.60
CA GLN A 18 13.29 4.52 -21.82
C GLN A 18 13.00 4.49 -20.32
N GLU A 19 11.80 4.90 -19.90
CA GLU A 19 11.36 4.81 -18.50
C GLU A 19 11.31 3.36 -18.03
N LEU A 20 10.75 2.47 -18.86
CA LEU A 20 10.66 1.04 -18.52
C LEU A 20 12.04 0.39 -18.37
N GLN A 21 12.99 0.74 -19.24
CA GLN A 21 14.36 0.25 -19.14
C GLN A 21 15.04 0.78 -17.89
N HIS A 22 14.83 2.04 -17.53
CA HIS A 22 15.38 2.62 -16.32
C HIS A 22 14.85 1.91 -15.06
N ILE A 23 13.53 1.73 -14.98
CA ILE A 23 12.87 1.02 -13.87
C ILE A 23 13.40 -0.42 -13.74
N ARG A 24 13.55 -1.14 -14.86
CA ARG A 24 14.13 -2.49 -14.89
C ARG A 24 15.56 -2.53 -14.35
N ASN A 25 16.38 -1.55 -14.70
CA ASN A 25 17.77 -1.50 -14.25
C ASN A 25 17.90 -1.13 -12.76
N SER A 26 16.88 -0.48 -12.19
CA SER A 26 16.89 -0.01 -10.79
C SER A 26 16.17 -0.96 -9.82
N LEU A 27 15.31 -1.86 -10.33
CA LEU A 27 14.60 -2.84 -9.50
C LEU A 27 15.35 -4.17 -9.46
N PRO A 28 15.19 -4.95 -8.37
CA PRO A 28 15.70 -6.32 -8.30
C PRO A 28 15.07 -7.22 -9.36
N ASP A 29 15.82 -8.20 -9.86
CA ASP A 29 15.36 -9.18 -10.86
C ASP A 29 14.13 -9.99 -10.42
N SER A 30 13.88 -10.06 -9.11
CA SER A 30 12.71 -10.73 -8.55
C SER A 30 11.40 -9.98 -8.81
N VAL A 31 11.45 -8.68 -9.13
CA VAL A 31 10.26 -7.83 -9.32
C VAL A 31 9.88 -7.86 -10.80
N ARG A 32 8.74 -8.46 -11.11
CA ARG A 32 8.25 -8.53 -12.50
C ARG A 32 7.51 -7.25 -12.88
N ILE A 33 8.00 -6.59 -13.92
CA ILE A 33 7.44 -5.32 -14.41
C ILE A 33 6.60 -5.57 -15.67
N GLN A 34 5.34 -5.14 -15.65
CA GLN A 34 4.40 -5.36 -16.75
C GLN A 34 3.66 -4.06 -17.10
N ARG A 35 3.54 -3.76 -18.40
CA ARG A 35 2.65 -2.72 -18.90
C ARG A 35 1.22 -3.25 -18.98
N VAL A 36 0.28 -2.44 -18.53
CA VAL A 36 -1.16 -2.75 -18.57
C VAL A 36 -1.91 -1.59 -19.20
N GLU A 37 -2.83 -1.91 -20.10
CA GLU A 37 -3.80 -0.96 -20.63
C GLU A 37 -5.03 -0.99 -19.73
N GLU A 38 -5.32 0.12 -19.08
CA GLU A 38 -6.52 0.29 -18.26
C GLU A 38 -7.20 1.60 -18.67
N ARG A 39 -8.52 1.55 -18.83
CA ARG A 39 -9.32 2.64 -19.44
C ARG A 39 -10.14 3.43 -18.44
N LEU A 40 -10.33 2.91 -17.22
CA LEU A 40 -11.14 3.57 -16.18
C LEU A 40 -10.43 4.76 -15.54
N SER A 41 -9.21 4.55 -15.04
CA SER A 41 -8.40 5.56 -14.36
C SER A 41 -6.92 5.15 -14.31
N ALA A 42 -6.09 5.92 -13.63
CA ALA A 42 -4.74 5.50 -13.30
C ALA A 42 -4.75 4.26 -12.40
N LEU A 43 -3.85 3.30 -12.64
CA LEU A 43 -3.79 2.02 -11.92
C LEU A 43 -3.80 2.21 -10.38
N GLY A 44 -3.02 3.17 -9.88
CA GLY A 44 -2.95 3.46 -8.44
C GLY A 44 -4.21 4.07 -7.82
N ASN A 45 -5.20 4.52 -8.62
CA ASN A 45 -6.49 4.97 -8.09
C ASN A 45 -7.50 3.81 -8.00
N VAL A 46 -7.38 2.84 -8.90
CA VAL A 46 -8.33 1.72 -9.04
C VAL A 46 -7.87 0.46 -8.32
N ILE A 47 -6.60 0.38 -7.91
CA ILE A 47 -6.01 -0.78 -7.25
C ILE A 47 -5.32 -0.33 -5.96
N ALA A 48 -5.65 -0.99 -4.84
CA ALA A 48 -4.91 -0.95 -3.60
C ALA A 48 -4.45 -2.38 -3.27
N CYS A 49 -3.17 -2.60 -2.94
CA CYS A 49 -2.66 -3.95 -2.72
C CYS A 49 -1.60 -4.00 -1.63
N ASN A 50 -1.48 -5.17 -1.00
CA ASN A 50 -0.31 -5.58 -0.22
C ASN A 50 0.36 -6.80 -0.87
N ASP A 51 1.13 -7.60 -0.12
CA ASP A 51 1.83 -8.76 -0.68
C ASP A 51 0.95 -10.00 -0.87
N TYR A 52 -0.30 -9.98 -0.39
CA TYR A 52 -1.20 -11.15 -0.36
C TYR A 52 -2.54 -10.91 -1.06
N VAL A 53 -3.07 -9.69 -0.96
CA VAL A 53 -4.42 -9.33 -1.41
C VAL A 53 -4.40 -7.97 -2.13
N ALA A 54 -5.26 -7.84 -3.14
CA ALA A 54 -5.55 -6.58 -3.81
C ALA A 54 -7.05 -6.30 -3.83
N LEU A 55 -7.41 -5.06 -3.49
CA LEU A 55 -8.72 -4.49 -3.74
C LEU A 55 -8.71 -3.75 -5.07
N VAL A 56 -9.73 -3.99 -5.88
CA VAL A 56 -9.86 -3.36 -7.20
C VAL A 56 -11.23 -2.75 -7.43
N HIS A 57 -11.27 -1.81 -8.37
CA HIS A 57 -12.51 -1.23 -8.90
C HIS A 57 -13.49 -2.35 -9.36
N PRO A 58 -14.80 -2.27 -9.03
CA PRO A 58 -15.77 -3.30 -9.38
C PRO A 58 -15.87 -3.62 -10.88
N ASP A 59 -15.75 -2.59 -11.71
CA ASP A 59 -15.81 -2.69 -13.18
C ASP A 59 -14.45 -2.93 -13.83
N LEU A 60 -13.41 -3.34 -13.08
CA LEU A 60 -12.09 -3.62 -13.66
C LEU A 60 -12.20 -4.74 -14.72
N ASP A 61 -11.52 -4.54 -15.86
CA ASP A 61 -11.48 -5.53 -16.93
C ASP A 61 -10.86 -6.85 -16.43
N ARG A 62 -11.47 -7.97 -16.82
CA ARG A 62 -11.05 -9.30 -16.37
C ARG A 62 -9.61 -9.63 -16.79
N GLU A 63 -9.19 -9.17 -17.96
CA GLU A 63 -7.81 -9.32 -18.43
C GLU A 63 -6.82 -8.58 -17.51
N THR A 64 -7.16 -7.36 -17.10
CA THR A 64 -6.36 -6.57 -16.13
C THR A 64 -6.30 -7.27 -14.77
N GLU A 65 -7.40 -7.84 -14.31
CA GLU A 65 -7.48 -8.61 -13.06
C GLU A 65 -6.57 -9.86 -13.10
N GLU A 66 -6.60 -10.62 -14.19
CA GLU A 66 -5.75 -11.81 -14.37
C GLU A 66 -4.26 -11.43 -14.40
N ILE A 67 -3.90 -10.35 -15.11
CA ILE A 67 -2.52 -9.82 -15.12
C ILE A 67 -2.08 -9.38 -13.72
N LEU A 68 -2.97 -8.71 -12.97
CA LEU A 68 -2.70 -8.25 -11.61
C LEU A 68 -2.41 -9.43 -10.68
N ALA A 69 -3.29 -10.44 -10.68
CA ALA A 69 -3.17 -11.62 -9.84
C ALA A 69 -1.86 -12.38 -10.13
N ASP A 70 -1.54 -12.61 -11.40
CA ASP A 70 -0.34 -13.35 -11.82
C ASP A 70 0.96 -12.58 -11.52
N ASN A 71 0.95 -11.26 -11.73
CA ASN A 71 2.17 -10.47 -11.61
C ASN A 71 2.49 -10.10 -10.15
N LEU A 72 1.47 -9.71 -9.39
CA LEU A 72 1.63 -9.36 -7.98
C LEU A 72 1.55 -10.57 -7.05
N LYS A 73 1.06 -11.73 -7.52
CA LYS A 73 0.86 -12.96 -6.76
C LYS A 73 -0.09 -12.77 -5.57
N VAL A 74 -1.22 -12.11 -5.84
CA VAL A 74 -2.22 -11.74 -4.84
C VAL A 74 -3.60 -12.25 -5.23
N GLU A 75 -4.44 -12.47 -4.24
CA GLU A 75 -5.87 -12.65 -4.46
C GLU A 75 -6.52 -11.30 -4.73
N VAL A 76 -7.36 -11.23 -5.77
CA VAL A 76 -7.99 -9.98 -6.19
C VAL A 76 -9.47 -9.98 -5.80
N PHE A 77 -9.90 -8.92 -5.12
CA PHE A 77 -11.30 -8.72 -4.74
C PHE A 77 -11.84 -7.40 -5.28
N ARG A 78 -12.99 -7.48 -5.93
CA ARG A 78 -13.75 -6.33 -6.42
C ARG A 78 -14.58 -5.77 -5.27
N GLN A 79 -14.27 -4.56 -4.83
CA GLN A 79 -14.94 -3.96 -3.68
C GLN A 79 -15.00 -2.43 -3.79
N THR A 80 -15.82 -1.80 -2.94
CA THR A 80 -15.89 -0.35 -2.78
C THR A 80 -15.55 0.05 -1.35
N VAL A 81 -15.04 1.27 -1.14
CA VAL A 81 -14.69 1.79 0.18
C VAL A 81 -15.53 3.04 0.45
N ALA A 82 -16.41 2.98 1.45
CA ALA A 82 -17.37 4.07 1.76
C ALA A 82 -18.21 4.50 0.54
N GLY A 83 -18.63 3.55 -0.30
CA GLY A 83 -19.38 3.81 -1.53
C GLY A 83 -18.54 4.40 -2.68
N GLN A 84 -17.23 4.52 -2.51
CA GLN A 84 -16.30 4.97 -3.55
C GLN A 84 -15.71 3.78 -4.31
N VAL A 85 -15.69 3.89 -5.63
CA VAL A 85 -15.14 2.87 -6.54
C VAL A 85 -13.62 2.97 -6.72
N LEU A 86 -13.02 4.13 -6.43
CA LEU A 86 -11.59 4.36 -6.51
C LEU A 86 -10.88 3.91 -5.22
N VAL A 87 -10.86 2.60 -5.01
CA VAL A 87 -10.32 1.99 -3.79
C VAL A 87 -8.86 2.39 -3.53
N GLY A 88 -8.04 2.53 -4.58
CA GLY A 88 -6.64 2.97 -4.50
C GLY A 88 -6.45 4.41 -4.04
N SER A 89 -7.48 5.26 -4.15
CA SER A 89 -7.42 6.64 -3.65
C SER A 89 -7.84 6.76 -2.17
N TYR A 90 -8.78 5.91 -1.75
CA TYR A 90 -9.49 6.03 -0.48
C TYR A 90 -9.10 4.97 0.56
N CYS A 91 -8.22 4.04 0.19
CA CYS A 91 -7.70 3.00 1.07
C CYS A 91 -6.20 2.83 0.84
N THR A 92 -5.44 2.78 1.93
CA THR A 92 -4.03 2.43 1.92
C THR A 92 -3.80 1.36 2.98
N PHE A 93 -3.24 0.21 2.60
CA PHE A 93 -2.97 -0.88 3.53
C PHE A 93 -1.62 -1.54 3.26
N SER A 94 -1.03 -2.10 4.31
CA SER A 94 0.19 -2.91 4.27
C SER A 94 -0.12 -4.35 4.69
N ASN A 95 0.91 -5.16 5.00
CA ASN A 95 0.69 -6.49 5.55
C ASN A 95 0.32 -6.46 7.04
N GLN A 96 0.44 -5.31 7.71
CA GLN A 96 0.22 -5.17 9.16
C GLN A 96 -1.13 -4.54 9.52
N GLY A 97 -1.67 -3.72 8.63
CA GLY A 97 -2.91 -2.97 8.88
C GLY A 97 -3.24 -2.05 7.71
N GLY A 98 -4.33 -1.30 7.83
CA GLY A 98 -4.74 -0.35 6.81
C GLY A 98 -5.58 0.81 7.31
N LEU A 99 -5.52 1.91 6.56
CA LEU A 99 -6.29 3.11 6.80
C LEU A 99 -7.29 3.29 5.66
N VAL A 100 -8.57 3.42 6.00
CA VAL A 100 -9.68 3.60 5.06
C VAL A 100 -10.32 4.97 5.22
N HIS A 101 -11.14 5.34 4.23
CA HIS A 101 -11.93 6.57 4.23
C HIS A 101 -12.65 6.81 5.58
N PRO A 102 -12.68 8.06 6.10
CA PRO A 102 -13.21 8.34 7.44
C PRO A 102 -14.71 8.07 7.61
N LYS A 103 -15.47 8.08 6.50
CA LYS A 103 -16.92 7.78 6.48
C LYS A 103 -17.23 6.29 6.26
N THR A 104 -16.23 5.41 6.26
CA THR A 104 -16.48 3.96 6.14
C THR A 104 -17.22 3.48 7.38
N SER A 105 -18.31 2.73 7.19
CA SER A 105 -19.08 2.21 8.33
C SER A 105 -18.27 1.19 9.12
N ILE A 106 -18.66 0.91 10.36
CA ILE A 106 -17.98 -0.13 11.17
C ILE A 106 -18.20 -1.51 10.54
N GLU A 107 -19.41 -1.75 10.01
CA GLU A 107 -19.74 -2.99 9.31
C GLU A 107 -18.85 -3.22 8.07
N ASP A 108 -18.66 -2.19 7.24
CA ASP A 108 -17.76 -2.26 6.07
C ASP A 108 -16.29 -2.44 6.50
N GLN A 109 -15.88 -1.80 7.60
CA GLN A 109 -14.52 -1.97 8.15
C GLN A 109 -14.28 -3.42 8.59
N ASP A 110 -15.26 -4.04 9.26
CA ASP A 110 -15.17 -5.43 9.72
C ASP A 110 -15.17 -6.42 8.54
N GLU A 111 -15.98 -6.16 7.51
CA GLU A 111 -15.99 -6.95 6.27
C GLU A 111 -14.64 -6.86 5.55
N LEU A 112 -14.14 -5.64 5.32
CA LEU A 112 -12.86 -5.40 4.64
C LEU A 112 -11.69 -5.96 5.45
N SER A 113 -11.71 -5.84 6.78
CA SER A 113 -10.70 -6.40 7.68
C SER A 113 -10.68 -7.92 7.61
N SER A 114 -11.86 -8.54 7.57
CA SER A 114 -12.00 -10.00 7.40
C SER A 114 -11.54 -10.46 6.01
N LEU A 115 -11.75 -9.66 4.98
CA LEU A 115 -11.32 -9.99 3.62
C LEU A 115 -9.80 -9.81 3.43
N LEU A 116 -9.22 -8.74 3.97
CA LEU A 116 -7.80 -8.43 3.87
C LEU A 116 -6.93 -9.17 4.91
N GLN A 117 -7.55 -9.74 5.94
CA GLN A 117 -6.88 -10.39 7.09
C GLN A 117 -5.93 -9.45 7.86
N VAL A 118 -6.20 -8.14 7.82
CA VAL A 118 -5.42 -7.11 8.54
C VAL A 118 -6.37 -6.10 9.20
N PRO A 119 -6.01 -5.54 10.37
CA PRO A 119 -6.84 -4.55 11.05
C PRO A 119 -6.99 -3.29 10.20
N LEU A 120 -8.21 -2.79 10.09
CA LEU A 120 -8.53 -1.54 9.40
C LEU A 120 -9.07 -0.51 10.37
N VAL A 121 -8.71 0.75 10.13
CA VAL A 121 -9.24 1.90 10.87
C VAL A 121 -9.66 2.98 9.89
N ALA A 122 -10.82 3.57 10.11
CA ALA A 122 -11.24 4.79 9.42
C ALA A 122 -10.51 6.01 9.99
N GLY A 123 -9.90 6.81 9.12
CA GLY A 123 -9.18 8.01 9.55
C GLY A 123 -8.95 9.00 8.41
N THR A 124 -8.15 10.02 8.69
CA THR A 124 -7.78 11.06 7.73
C THR A 124 -6.29 11.30 7.73
N VAL A 125 -5.82 12.00 6.70
CA VAL A 125 -4.43 12.45 6.56
C VAL A 125 -4.42 13.93 6.22
N ASN A 126 -3.29 14.63 6.35
CA ASN A 126 -3.17 16.04 5.94
C ASN A 126 -4.29 16.96 6.47
N ARG A 127 -4.55 16.94 7.78
CA ARG A 127 -5.51 17.86 8.42
C ARG A 127 -6.96 17.62 7.98
N GLY A 128 -7.36 16.36 7.90
CA GLY A 128 -8.74 15.97 7.59
C GLY A 128 -9.02 15.64 6.13
N SER A 129 -8.00 15.43 5.30
CA SER A 129 -8.18 14.94 3.94
C SER A 129 -8.74 13.51 3.95
N GLU A 130 -9.78 13.31 3.15
CA GLU A 130 -10.46 12.02 2.95
C GLU A 130 -9.70 11.12 1.94
N VAL A 131 -8.79 11.71 1.16
CA VAL A 131 -8.01 11.01 0.12
C VAL A 131 -6.73 10.46 0.72
N ILE A 132 -6.82 9.25 1.29
CA ILE A 132 -5.76 8.64 2.09
C ILE A 132 -4.49 8.40 1.27
N ALA A 133 -4.59 7.76 0.12
CA ALA A 133 -3.41 7.37 -0.66
C ALA A 133 -2.67 8.55 -1.30
N ALA A 134 -3.32 9.71 -1.43
CA ALA A 134 -2.65 10.93 -1.87
C ALA A 134 -1.76 11.54 -0.77
N GLY A 135 -2.07 11.26 0.49
CA GLY A 135 -1.39 11.83 1.65
C GLY A 135 -0.53 10.86 2.45
N LEU A 136 -0.57 9.56 2.14
CA LEU A 136 0.11 8.51 2.89
C LEU A 136 0.57 7.38 1.96
N VAL A 137 1.84 7.02 2.09
CA VAL A 137 2.44 5.80 1.52
C VAL A 137 3.10 5.04 2.65
N VAL A 138 2.90 3.72 2.72
CA VAL A 138 3.31 2.91 3.85
C VAL A 138 3.77 1.53 3.39
N ASN A 139 4.75 0.99 4.10
CA ASN A 139 5.11 -0.42 4.06
C ASN A 139 5.13 -0.97 5.50
N ASP A 140 5.61 -2.19 5.69
CA ASP A 140 5.56 -2.85 7.00
C ASP A 140 6.45 -2.23 8.09
N TRP A 141 7.36 -1.31 7.74
CA TRP A 141 8.34 -0.75 8.68
C TRP A 141 8.50 0.78 8.62
N CYS A 142 7.90 1.45 7.65
CA CYS A 142 7.89 2.91 7.56
C CYS A 142 6.61 3.43 6.90
N ALA A 143 6.22 4.64 7.29
CA ALA A 143 5.18 5.42 6.63
C ALA A 143 5.71 6.82 6.30
N PHE A 144 5.33 7.32 5.13
CA PHE A 144 5.55 8.68 4.70
C PHE A 144 4.20 9.35 4.51
N CYS A 145 3.98 10.46 5.20
CA CYS A 145 2.76 11.25 5.06
C CYS A 145 3.06 12.72 4.73
N GLY A 146 2.05 13.45 4.28
CA GLY A 146 2.21 14.88 4.00
C GLY A 146 2.43 15.70 5.28
N LEU A 147 3.09 16.86 5.11
CA LEU A 147 3.55 17.73 6.21
C LEU A 147 2.42 18.26 7.10
N ASP A 148 1.22 18.44 6.54
CA ASP A 148 0.05 18.95 7.26
C ASP A 148 -0.66 17.88 8.11
N THR A 149 -0.17 16.62 8.09
CA THR A 149 -0.72 15.54 8.91
C THR A 149 -0.50 15.84 10.39
N THR A 150 -1.59 15.83 11.15
CA THR A 150 -1.61 16.22 12.57
C THR A 150 -1.02 15.13 13.46
N SER A 151 -0.60 15.49 14.68
CA SER A 151 -0.10 14.52 15.67
C SER A 151 -1.12 13.43 16.02
N THR A 152 -2.41 13.77 16.00
CA THR A 152 -3.50 12.82 16.21
C THR A 152 -3.64 11.84 15.05
N GLU A 153 -3.54 12.31 13.80
CA GLU A 153 -3.55 11.45 12.61
C GLU A 153 -2.31 10.54 12.59
N LEU A 154 -1.13 11.10 12.90
CA LEU A 154 0.13 10.33 13.03
C LEU A 154 0.02 9.21 14.06
N SER A 155 -0.55 9.49 15.24
CA SER A 155 -0.73 8.49 16.30
C SER A 155 -1.61 7.32 15.83
N VAL A 156 -2.63 7.59 15.02
CA VAL A 156 -3.50 6.56 14.43
C VAL A 156 -2.73 5.74 13.41
N ILE A 157 -1.99 6.39 12.50
CA ILE A 157 -1.17 5.74 11.47
C ILE A 157 -0.11 4.83 12.12
N GLU A 158 0.64 5.33 13.09
CA GLU A 158 1.68 4.54 13.79
C GLU A 158 1.10 3.31 14.48
N SER A 159 -0.10 3.44 15.07
CA SER A 159 -0.79 2.36 15.76
C SER A 159 -1.32 1.29 14.79
N VAL A 160 -2.06 1.69 13.74
CA VAL A 160 -2.70 0.74 12.82
C VAL A 160 -1.68 -0.04 11.98
N PHE A 161 -0.58 0.62 11.57
CA PHE A 161 0.48 -0.01 10.79
C PHE A 161 1.58 -0.65 11.65
N ARG A 162 1.47 -0.59 12.98
CA ARG A 162 2.40 -1.19 13.96
C ARG A 162 3.87 -0.76 13.79
N LEU A 163 4.09 0.50 13.40
CA LEU A 163 5.43 1.00 13.08
C LEU A 163 6.35 1.14 14.30
N SER A 164 5.76 1.32 15.50
CA SER A 164 6.53 1.40 16.76
C SER A 164 7.07 0.06 17.26
N GLU A 165 6.55 -1.08 16.77
CA GLU A 165 7.01 -2.40 17.20
C GLU A 165 8.29 -2.85 16.48
N ALA A 166 8.73 -2.13 15.44
CA ALA A 166 10.05 -2.26 14.83
C ALA A 166 11.13 -1.77 15.82
N GLN A 167 11.44 -2.62 16.79
CA GLN A 167 12.32 -2.36 17.93
C GLN A 167 13.61 -1.59 17.58
N PRO A 168 13.78 -0.35 18.09
CA PRO A 168 15.09 0.30 18.20
C PRO A 168 16.09 -0.52 19.03
N SER A 169 15.59 -1.42 19.89
CA SER A 169 16.40 -2.29 20.73
C SER A 169 17.18 -3.33 19.95
N ALA A 170 16.74 -3.79 18.77
CA ALA A 170 17.54 -4.72 17.96
C ALA A 170 18.79 -4.01 17.41
N ILE A 171 18.64 -2.77 16.95
CA ILE A 171 19.75 -1.94 16.43
C ILE A 171 20.66 -1.51 17.58
N ALA A 172 20.11 -1.07 18.72
CA ALA A 172 20.91 -0.68 19.89
C ALA A 172 21.67 -1.86 20.50
N THR A 173 21.09 -3.07 20.50
CA THR A 173 21.76 -4.29 20.95
C THR A 173 22.86 -4.69 19.96
N THR A 174 22.58 -4.70 18.66
CA THR A 174 23.58 -5.01 17.62
C THR A 174 24.75 -4.02 17.65
N MET A 175 24.48 -2.73 17.84
CA MET A 175 25.51 -1.69 17.98
C MET A 175 26.34 -1.86 19.26
N ARG A 176 25.72 -2.25 20.37
CA ARG A 176 26.44 -2.57 21.62
C ARG A 176 27.32 -3.81 21.45
N ASP A 177 26.81 -4.87 20.85
CA ASP A 177 27.56 -6.11 20.63
C ASP A 177 28.76 -5.88 19.71
N SER A 178 28.59 -5.08 18.64
CA SER A 178 29.68 -4.68 17.73
C SER A 178 30.76 -3.83 18.42
N LEU A 179 30.38 -2.99 19.39
CA LEU A 179 31.31 -2.18 20.17
C LEU A 179 32.09 -3.03 21.19
N ILE A 180 31.43 -4.02 21.81
CA ILE A 180 32.06 -4.92 22.77
C ILE A 180 33.09 -5.81 22.07
N ASP A 181 32.78 -6.34 20.90
CA ASP A 181 33.69 -7.19 20.11
C ASP A 181 34.93 -6.42 19.60
N SER A 182 34.83 -5.09 19.46
CA SER A 182 35.98 -4.22 19.13
C SER A 182 36.92 -3.92 20.30
N LEU A 183 36.50 -4.24 21.53
CA LEU A 183 37.21 -3.92 22.78
C LEU A 183 37.81 -5.16 23.47
N THR A 184 37.59 -6.36 22.93
CA THR A 184 38.19 -7.64 23.35
C THR A 184 39.19 -8.14 22.33
#